data_AF-A0A822F6W8-F1
#
_entry.id   AF-A0A822F6W8-F1
#
_cell.length_a   1.000
_cell.length_b   1.000
_cell.length_c   1.000
_cell.angle_alpha   90.00
_cell.angle_beta   90.00
_cell.angle_gamma   90.00
#
_symmetry.space_group_name_H-M   'P 1'
#
loop_
_entity.id
_entity.type
_entity.pdbx_description
1 polymer ?
#
loop_
_entity_poly.entity_id
_entity_poly.type
_entity_poly.pdbx_seq_one_letter_code
_entity_poly.pdbx_strand_id
1 'polypeptide(L)'
;MAEYLARYCDKFLRKRKEETNLEIIINQIKILLYYMQEKDVFQKYYSKLFAKRLINQMSISNDYEQMMISNMEITCGFGFAYK
;
A
#
# COMPACT_ATOMS: atom_id res chain seq x y z
N MET A 1 6.92 -6.84 11.34
CA MET A 1 5.88 -7.19 10.35
C MET A 1 5.48 -6.00 9.48
N ALA A 2 5.26 -4.83 10.09
CA ALA A 2 4.87 -3.60 9.41
C ALA A 2 5.72 -3.22 8.19
N GLU A 3 7.05 -3.18 8.34
CA GLU A 3 7.95 -2.86 7.21
C GLU A 3 7.84 -3.88 6.07
N TYR A 4 7.76 -5.17 6.39
CA TYR A 4 7.63 -6.23 5.39
C TYR A 4 6.35 -6.08 4.58
N LEU A 5 5.22 -5.77 5.24
CA LEU A 5 3.97 -5.52 4.52
C LEU A 5 4.08 -4.28 3.63
N ALA A 6 4.70 -3.19 4.10
CA ALA A 6 4.90 -1.99 3.29
C ALA A 6 5.73 -2.27 2.02
N ARG A 7 6.80 -3.07 2.14
CA ARG A 7 7.61 -3.52 1.00
C ARG A 7 6.85 -4.46 0.07
N TYR A 8 6.00 -5.31 0.62
CA TYR A 8 5.13 -6.19 -0.14
C TYR A 8 4.15 -5.36 -1.01
N CYS A 9 3.49 -4.36 -0.41
CA CYS A 9 2.64 -3.41 -1.16
C CYS A 9 3.43 -2.72 -2.28
N ASP A 10 4.63 -2.20 -1.97
CA ASP A 10 5.48 -1.51 -2.96
C ASP A 10 5.87 -2.41 -4.14
N LYS A 11 6.19 -3.68 -3.88
CA LYS A 11 6.51 -4.65 -4.94
C LYS A 11 5.36 -4.80 -5.94
N PHE A 12 4.12 -4.87 -5.46
CA PHE A 12 2.95 -5.07 -6.30
C PHE A 12 2.34 -3.76 -6.85
N LEU A 13 2.66 -2.60 -6.31
CA LEU A 13 2.22 -1.33 -6.90
C LEU A 13 3.23 -0.78 -7.91
N ARG A 14 4.40 -1.41 -8.06
CA ARG A 14 5.38 -1.08 -9.09
C ARG A 14 5.04 -1.66 -10.46
N LYS A 15 5.41 -0.91 -11.51
CA LYS A 15 5.43 -1.36 -12.91
C LYS A 15 6.18 -2.68 -13.03
N ARG A 16 5.54 -3.66 -13.66
CA ARG A 16 6.10 -4.98 -13.96
C ARG A 16 5.47 -5.52 -15.23
N LYS A 17 6.12 -6.53 -15.82
CA LYS A 17 5.66 -7.18 -17.06
C LYS A 17 4.61 -8.27 -16.80
N GLU A 18 4.62 -8.84 -15.60
CA GLU A 18 3.73 -9.94 -15.24
C GLU A 18 2.34 -9.41 -14.89
N GLU A 19 1.32 -9.97 -15.56
CA GLU A 19 -0.06 -9.77 -15.15
C GLU A 19 -0.27 -10.41 -13.78
N THR A 20 -0.78 -9.64 -12.85
CA THR A 20 -1.15 -10.13 -11.52
C THR A 20 -2.47 -9.50 -11.15
N ASN A 21 -3.37 -10.29 -10.59
CA ASN A 21 -4.63 -9.77 -10.11
C ASN A 21 -4.41 -8.90 -8.85
N LEU A 22 -4.24 -7.60 -9.08
CA LEU A 22 -3.95 -6.61 -8.05
C LEU A 22 -5.09 -6.43 -7.06
N GLU A 23 -6.32 -6.63 -7.49
CA GLU A 23 -7.50 -6.53 -6.64
C GLU A 23 -7.49 -7.61 -5.55
N ILE A 24 -7.17 -8.86 -5.92
CA ILE A 24 -7.00 -9.96 -4.96
C ILE A 24 -5.88 -9.63 -3.96
N ILE A 25 -4.74 -9.14 -4.45
CA ILE A 25 -3.58 -8.82 -3.60
C ILE A 25 -3.92 -7.69 -2.62
N ILE A 26 -4.58 -6.64 -3.09
CA ILE A 26 -4.98 -5.51 -2.24
C ILE A 26 -5.99 -5.95 -1.18
N ASN A 27 -6.93 -6.84 -1.51
CA ASN A 27 -7.84 -7.44 -0.54
C ASN A 27 -7.10 -8.29 0.51
N GLN A 28 -6.06 -9.04 0.13
CA GLN A 28 -5.22 -9.77 1.10
C GLN A 28 -4.44 -8.82 2.02
N ILE A 29 -3.87 -7.75 1.46
CA ILE A 29 -3.16 -6.73 2.24
C ILE A 29 -4.11 -6.07 3.26
N LYS A 30 -5.36 -5.81 2.86
CA LYS A 30 -6.41 -5.25 3.74
C LYS A 30 -6.61 -6.12 4.99
N ILE A 31 -6.70 -7.44 4.81
CA ILE A 31 -6.82 -8.40 5.92
C ILE A 31 -5.59 -8.33 6.82
N LEU A 32 -4.38 -8.33 6.25
CA LEU A 32 -3.13 -8.23 7.02
C LEU A 32 -3.03 -6.92 7.80
N LEU A 33 -3.47 -5.80 7.22
CA LEU A 33 -3.51 -4.49 7.87
C LEU A 33 -4.48 -4.43 9.05
N TYR A 34 -5.64 -5.09 8.94
CA TYR A 34 -6.64 -5.13 10.01
C TYR A 34 -6.05 -5.69 11.31
N TYR A 35 -5.35 -6.82 11.23
CA TYR A 35 -4.73 -7.49 12.37
C TYR A 35 -3.39 -6.88 12.82
N MET A 36 -2.86 -5.90 12.09
CA MET A 36 -1.60 -5.27 12.44
C MET A 36 -1.75 -4.35 13.66
N GLN A 37 -0.86 -4.52 14.64
CA GLN A 37 -0.80 -3.64 15.82
C GLN A 37 0.01 -2.37 15.54
N GLU A 38 1.18 -2.51 14.91
CA GLU A 38 2.13 -1.41 14.62
C GLU A 38 1.78 -0.64 13.32
N LYS A 39 0.56 -0.07 13.26
CA LYS A 39 0.04 0.61 12.06
C LYS A 39 0.79 1.91 11.71
N ASP A 40 1.26 2.63 12.70
CA ASP A 40 2.08 3.85 12.55
C ASP A 40 3.46 3.54 11.94
N VAL A 41 4.07 2.43 12.34
CA VAL A 41 5.32 1.93 11.74
C VAL A 41 5.07 1.58 10.27
N PHE A 42 3.97 0.89 9.95
CA PHE A 42 3.61 0.59 8.57
C PHE A 42 3.44 1.86 7.75
N GLN A 43 2.68 2.84 8.27
CA GLN A 43 2.45 4.12 7.61
C GLN A 43 3.76 4.81 7.24
N LYS A 44 4.70 4.91 8.19
CA LYS A 44 6.00 5.54 7.97
C LYS A 44 6.78 4.88 6.82
N TYR A 45 6.80 3.55 6.77
CA TYR A 45 7.47 2.82 5.70
C TYR A 45 6.73 2.93 4.36
N TYR A 46 5.40 2.83 4.38
CA TYR A 46 4.57 2.92 3.19
C TYR A 46 4.67 4.31 2.54
N SER A 47 4.49 5.39 3.30
CA SER A 47 4.59 6.77 2.78
C SER A 47 5.95 7.04 2.16
N LYS A 48 7.04 6.56 2.78
CA LYS A 48 8.40 6.67 2.22
C LYS A 48 8.56 5.94 0.89
N LEU A 49 8.01 4.72 0.77
CA LEU A 49 8.10 3.92 -0.46
C LEU A 49 7.18 4.48 -1.55
N PHE A 50 5.97 4.89 -1.18
CA PHE A 50 4.99 5.51 -2.07
C PHE A 50 5.53 6.79 -2.68
N ALA A 51 6.09 7.70 -1.88
CA ALA A 51 6.74 8.92 -2.39
C ALA A 51 7.85 8.60 -3.39
N LYS A 52 8.73 7.64 -3.07
CA LYS A 52 9.77 7.17 -4.01
C LYS A 52 9.18 6.62 -5.30
N ARG A 53 8.07 5.88 -5.22
CA ARG A 53 7.41 5.27 -6.38
C ARG A 53 6.80 6.35 -7.28
N LEU A 54 6.14 7.35 -6.72
CA LEU A 54 5.57 8.48 -7.44
C LEU A 54 6.64 9.35 -8.12
N ILE A 55 7.67 9.75 -7.38
CA ILE A 55 8.77 10.59 -7.89
C ILE A 55 9.45 9.93 -9.10
N ASN A 56 9.66 8.62 -9.03
CA ASN A 56 10.30 7.86 -10.10
C ASN A 56 9.31 7.36 -11.18
N GLN A 57 8.03 7.73 -11.11
CA GLN A 57 6.97 7.28 -12.03
C GLN A 57 6.91 5.75 -12.18
N MET A 58 7.13 5.04 -11.07
CA MET A 58 7.21 3.59 -11.02
C MET A 58 5.87 2.92 -10.69
N SER A 59 4.78 3.68 -10.52
CA SER A 59 3.45 3.13 -10.25
C SER A 59 2.88 2.37 -11.45
N ILE A 60 2.25 1.22 -11.18
CA ILE A 60 1.62 0.38 -12.21
C ILE A 60 0.34 1.01 -12.76
N SER A 61 -0.49 1.61 -11.92
CA SER A 61 -1.66 2.40 -12.31
C SER A 61 -2.09 3.30 -11.16
N ASN A 62 -2.59 4.49 -11.49
CA ASN A 62 -3.09 5.45 -10.51
C ASN A 62 -4.35 4.95 -9.80
N ASP A 63 -5.19 4.18 -10.49
CA ASP A 63 -6.44 3.66 -9.92
C ASP A 63 -6.15 2.69 -8.77
N TYR A 64 -5.14 1.83 -8.92
CA TYR A 64 -4.72 0.92 -7.86
C TYR A 64 -4.04 1.65 -6.69
N GLU A 65 -3.35 2.76 -6.94
CA GLU A 65 -2.81 3.61 -5.86
C GLU A 65 -3.94 4.22 -5.04
N GLN A 66 -4.97 4.78 -5.71
CA GLN A 66 -6.14 5.33 -5.06
C GLN A 66 -6.90 4.26 -4.27
N MET A 67 -7.14 3.09 -4.88
CA MET A 67 -7.82 1.98 -4.20
C MET A 67 -7.05 1.51 -2.96
N MET A 68 -5.72 1.50 -3.01
CA MET A 68 -4.90 1.15 -1.86
C MET A 68 -5.03 2.18 -0.74
N ILE A 69 -4.96 3.47 -1.07
CA ILE A 69 -5.12 4.58 -0.10
C ILE A 69 -6.50 4.53 0.56
N SER A 70 -7.58 4.40 -0.22
CA SER A 70 -8.94 4.31 0.32
C SER A 70 -9.12 3.10 1.25
N ASN A 71 -8.53 1.95 0.90
CA ASN A 71 -8.58 0.78 1.79
C ASN A 71 -7.79 1.00 3.09
N MET A 72 -6.70 1.76 3.07
CA MET A 72 -5.98 2.12 4.30
C MET A 72 -6.82 3.02 5.20
N GLU A 73 -7.51 4.01 4.65
CA GLU A 73 -8.41 4.89 5.42
C GLU A 73 -9.55 4.09 6.07
N ILE A 74 -10.14 3.15 5.33
CA ILE A 74 -11.22 2.29 5.86
C ILE A 74 -10.70 1.36 6.96
N THR A 75 -9.51 0.78 6.80
CA THR A 75 -8.98 -0.23 7.74
C THR A 75 -8.29 0.35 8.97
N CYS A 76 -7.63 1.49 8.82
CA CYS A 76 -6.79 2.08 9.85
C CYS A 76 -7.41 3.35 10.47
N GLY A 77 -8.54 3.82 9.93
CA GLY A 77 -9.27 4.98 10.41
C GLY A 77 -9.08 6.23 9.53
N PHE A 78 -10.09 7.10 9.55
CA PHE A 78 -10.06 8.39 8.85
C PHE A 78 -8.86 9.21 9.32
N GLY A 79 -8.12 9.83 8.38
CA GLY A 79 -6.89 10.56 8.71
C GLY A 79 -5.59 9.77 8.51
N PHE A 80 -5.65 8.44 8.35
CA PHE A 80 -4.46 7.60 8.20
C PHE A 80 -3.65 7.95 6.94
N ALA A 81 -4.29 8.32 5.84
CA ALA A 81 -3.61 8.69 4.59
C ALA A 81 -3.12 10.15 4.52
N TYR A 82 -3.47 10.98 5.50
CA TYR A 82 -3.22 12.44 5.48
C TYR A 82 -1.87 12.85 6.10
N LYS A 83 -1.08 11.87 6.57
CA LYS A 83 0.23 12.03 7.21
C LYS A 83 1.32 11.38 6.35
#